data_AF-A0A2M7DX60-F1
#
_entry.id   AF-A0A2M7DX60-F1
#
_cell.length_a   1.000
_cell.length_b   1.000
_cell.length_c   1.000
_cell.angle_alpha   90.00
_cell.angle_beta   90.00
_cell.angle_gamma   90.00
#
_symmetry.space_group_name_H-M   'P 1'
#
loop_
_entity.id
_entity.type
_entity.pdbx_description
1 polymer ?
#
loop_
_entity_poly.entity_id
_entity_poly.type
_entity_poly.pdbx_seq_one_letter_code
_entity_poly.pdbx_strand_id
1 'polypeptide(L)' 'MFTFLLSIVALLLGYFFYGKLVEKIFGIDVNRKTPAETMNDGVDFVPLGWARIFLIQFLNIAGLGPIFGAIA' A
#
# COMPACT_ATOMS: atom_id res chain seq x y z
N MET A 1 -2.75 -1.57 29.83
CA MET A 1 -1.45 -1.48 29.13
C MET A 1 -1.00 -2.81 28.52
N PHE A 2 -1.09 -3.94 29.24
CA PHE A 2 -0.71 -5.25 28.69
C PHE A 2 -1.47 -5.65 27.41
N THR A 3 -2.79 -5.41 27.36
CA THR A 3 -3.61 -5.66 26.17
C THR A 3 -3.17 -4.82 24.97
N PHE A 4 -2.82 -3.56 25.18
CA PHE A 4 -2.30 -2.67 24.14
C PHE A 4 -0.98 -3.20 23.55
N LEU A 5 -0.05 -3.61 24.42
CA LEU A 5 1.22 -4.18 23.98
C LEU A 5 1.02 -5.50 23.22
N LEU A 6 0.09 -6.35 23.68
CA LEU A 6 -0.26 -7.60 23.01
C LEU A 6 -0.84 -7.35 21.62
N SER A 7 -1.68 -6.34 21.45
CA SER A 7 -2.22 -5.96 20.14
C SER A 7 -1.14 -5.49 19.16
N ILE A 8 -0.14 -4.74 19.64
CA ILE A 8 1.02 -4.34 18.81
C ILE A 8 1.78 -5.58 18.34
N VAL A 9 2.06 -6.51 19.26
CA VAL A 9 2.75 -7.76 18.93
C VAL A 9 1.93 -8.58 17.91
N ALA A 10 0.62 -8.70 18.12
CA ALA A 10 -0.26 -9.40 17.19
C ALA A 10 -0.26 -8.77 15.78
N LEU A 11 -0.27 -7.44 15.68
CA LEU A 11 -0.17 -6.72 14.40
C LEU A 11 1.15 -7.00 13.69
N LEU A 12 2.27 -6.96 14.41
CA LEU A 12 3.59 -7.26 13.85
C LEU A 12 3.65 -8.71 13.35
N LEU A 13 3.19 -9.67 14.15
CA LEU A 13 3.15 -11.08 13.74
C LEU A 13 2.26 -11.26 12.52
N GLY A 14 1.08 -10.65 12.50
CA GLY A 14 0.17 -10.65 11.35
C GLY A 14 0.86 -10.15 10.08
N TYR A 15 1.55 -9.01 10.16
CA TYR A 15 2.31 -8.44 9.03
C TYR A 15 3.34 -9.43 8.47
N PHE A 16 4.16 -10.04 9.33
CA PHE A 16 5.21 -10.95 8.86
C PHE A 16 4.67 -12.29 8.34
N PHE A 17 3.72 -12.92 9.04
CA PHE A 17 3.18 -14.22 8.63
C PHE A 17 2.33 -14.09 7.37
N TYR A 18 1.42 -13.11 7.35
CA TYR A 18 0.55 -12.87 6.19
C TYR A 18 1.36 -12.38 4.99
N GLY A 19 2.31 -11.47 5.18
CA GLY A 19 3.19 -10.99 4.12
C GLY A 19 3.94 -12.13 3.43
N LYS A 20 4.56 -13.03 4.20
CA LYS A 20 5.25 -14.21 3.65
C LYS A 20 4.31 -15.18 2.94
N LEU A 21 3.10 -15.38 3.48
CA LEU A 21 2.10 -16.25 2.86
C LEU A 21 1.66 -15.69 1.50
N VAL A 22 1.34 -14.40 1.44
CA VAL A 22 0.94 -13.69 0.23
C VAL A 22 2.07 -13.72 -0.81
N GLU A 23 3.30 -13.42 -0.41
CA GLU A 23 4.46 -13.50 -1.32
C GLU A 23 4.60 -14.89 -1.94
N LYS A 24 4.42 -15.95 -1.14
CA LYS A 24 4.45 -17.34 -1.62
C LYS A 24 3.29 -17.69 -2.56
N ILE A 25 2.08 -17.18 -2.31
CA ILE A 25 0.90 -17.46 -3.13
C ILE A 25 0.99 -16.74 -4.48
N PHE A 26 1.33 -15.45 -4.48
CA PHE A 26 1.30 -14.61 -5.67
C PHE A 26 2.58 -14.70 -6.52
N GLY A 27 3.68 -15.20 -5.96
CA GLY A 27 4.92 -15.43 -6.72
C GLY A 27 5.48 -14.14 -7.31
N ILE A 28 5.85 -13.20 -6.43
CA ILE A 28 6.31 -11.86 -6.82
C ILE A 28 7.66 -11.97 -7.54
N ASP A 29 7.74 -11.42 -8.76
CA ASP A 29 9.00 -11.30 -9.49
C ASP A 29 9.59 -9.89 -9.29
N VAL A 30 10.70 -9.83 -8.57
CA VAL A 30 11.40 -8.57 -8.24
C VAL A 30 11.95 -7.87 -9.48
N ASN A 31 12.21 -8.61 -10.57
CA ASN A 31 12.75 -8.05 -11.81
C ASN A 31 11.65 -7.57 -12.76
N ARG A 32 10.38 -7.82 -12.44
CA ARG A 32 9.26 -7.37 -13.27
C ARG A 32 9.12 -5.86 -13.18
N LYS A 33 9.43 -5.19 -14.29
CA LYS A 33 9.17 -3.76 -14.46
C LYS A 33 7.68 -3.47 -14.37
N THR A 34 7.32 -2.34 -13.75
CA THR A 34 5.93 -1.92 -13.64
C THR A 34 5.40 -1.44 -15.00
N PRO A 35 4.07 -1.49 -15.23
CA PRO A 35 3.46 -0.94 -16.44
C PRO A 35 3.79 0.53 -16.69
N ALA A 36 4.03 1.32 -15.64
CA ALA A 36 4.49 2.70 -15.75
C ALA A 36 5.82 2.85 -16.50
N GLU A 37 6.68 1.82 -16.47
CA GLU A 37 7.97 1.79 -17.17
C GLU A 37 7.87 1.09 -18.53
N THR A 38 7.02 0.07 -18.68
CA THR A 38 6.95 -0.75 -19.92
C THR A 38 5.89 -0.29 -20.91
N MET A 39 4.86 0.44 -20.45
CA MET A 39 3.70 0.87 -21.24
C MET A 39 3.51 2.40 -21.16
N ASN A 40 4.60 3.16 -21.05
CA ASN A 40 4.53 4.61 -20.85
C ASN A 40 3.85 5.33 -22.03
N ASP A 41 2.61 5.77 -21.82
CA ASP A 41 1.76 6.43 -22.81
C ASP A 41 1.58 7.94 -22.55
N GLY A 42 2.14 8.45 -21.45
CA GLY A 42 2.03 9.84 -21.04
C GLY A 42 0.67 10.23 -20.43
N VAL A 43 -0.27 9.30 -20.27
CA VAL A 43 -1.62 9.55 -19.75
C VAL A 43 -1.97 8.58 -18.63
N ASP A 44 -2.14 7.29 -18.94
CA ASP A 44 -2.56 6.26 -17.98
C ASP A 44 -1.35 5.62 -17.26
N PHE A 45 -0.23 5.47 -17.97
CA PHE A 45 1.00 4.89 -17.44
C PHE A 45 2.12 5.91 -17.51
N VAL A 46 2.39 6.56 -16.37
CA VAL A 46 3.45 7.57 -16.27
C VAL A 46 4.34 7.23 -15.07
N PRO A 47 5.67 7.13 -15.24
CA PRO A 47 6.58 6.97 -14.13
C PRO A 47 6.62 8.25 -13.31
N LEU A 48 6.36 8.13 -12.01
CA LEU A 48 6.29 9.25 -11.08
C LEU A 48 7.30 9.06 -9.95
N GLY A 49 7.88 10.17 -9.49
CA GLY A 49 8.77 10.16 -8.33
C GLY A 49 8.03 9.81 -7.04
N TRP A 50 8.73 9.15 -6.11
CA TRP A 50 8.17 8.61 -4.86
C TRP A 50 7.38 9.65 -4.05
N ALA A 51 7.90 10.87 -3.89
CA ALA A 51 7.24 11.94 -3.13
C ALA A 51 5.88 12.34 -3.73
N ARG A 52 5.77 12.36 -5.06
CA ARG A 52 4.52 12.69 -5.75
C ARG A 52 3.50 11.57 -5.60
N ILE A 53 3.94 10.31 -5.75
CA ILE A 53 3.08 9.14 -5.54
C ILE A 53 2.56 9.12 -4.10
N PHE A 54 3.43 9.33 -3.12
CA PHE A 54 3.05 9.38 -1.71
C PHE A 54 2.01 10.46 -1.46
N LEU A 55 2.22 11.68 -1.98
CA LEU A 55 1.28 12.78 -1.82
C LEU A 55 -0.08 12.47 -2.45
N ILE A 56 -0.11 11.89 -3.66
CA ILE A 56 -1.35 11.49 -4.33
C ILE A 56 -2.10 10.45 -3.47
N GLN A 57 -1.41 9.40 -2.99
CA GLN A 57 -2.04 8.37 -2.17
C GLN A 57 -2.51 8.89 -0.81
N PHE A 58 -1.71 9.78 -0.20
CA PHE A 58 -2.11 10.47 1.01
C PHE A 58 -3.37 11.32 0.77
N LEU A 59 -3.43 12.11 -0.30
CA LEU A 59 -4.61 12.89 -0.68
C LEU A 59 -5.80 11.99 -1.00
N ASN A 60 -5.60 10.82 -1.61
CA ASN A 60 -6.68 9.88 -1.88
C ASN A 60 -7.30 9.35 -0.57
N ILE A 61 -6.48 8.99 0.43
CA ILE A 61 -6.98 8.54 1.74
C ILE A 61 -7.59 9.71 2.53
N ALA A 62 -6.87 10.82 2.63
CA ALA A 62 -7.28 11.99 3.39
C ALA A 62 -8.51 12.66 2.77
N GLY A 63 -8.66 12.63 1.44
CA GLY A 63 -9.80 13.16 0.70
C GLY A 63 -11.04 12.28 0.78
N LEU A 64 -10.89 10.96 0.96
CA LEU A 64 -12.01 10.05 1.24
C LEU A 64 -12.61 10.27 2.64
N GLY A 65 -11.82 10.69 3.63
CA GLY A 65 -12.29 10.96 5.00
C GLY A 65 -13.44 11.99 5.08
N PRO A 66 -13.33 13.16 4.45
CA PRO A 66 -14.42 14.14 4.35
C PRO A 66 -15.62 13.65 3.53
N ILE A 67 -15.41 12.82 2.51
CA ILE A 67 -16.47 12.36 1.59
C ILE A 67 -17.34 11.27 2.23
N PHE A 68 -16.73 10.34 2.97
CA PHE A 68 -17.45 9.34 3.76
C PHE A 68 -17.86 9.84 5.15
N GLY A 69 -17.33 11.00 5.56
CA GLY A 69 -17.41 11.47 6.94
C GLY A 69 -16.65 10.56 7.90
N ALA A 70 -16.51 11.00 9.16
CA ALA A 70 -16.34 10.04 10.24
C ALA A 70 -17.59 9.16 10.23
N ILE A 71 -17.52 7.98 9.62
CA ILE A 71 -18.70 7.13 9.42
C ILE A 71 -19.36 6.85 10.79
N ALA A 72 -20.69 6.99 10.75
CA ALA A 72 -21.71 6.80 11.77
C ALA A 72 -21.68 5.42 12.47
#